data_AF-A0A3Z7EN43-F1
#
_entry.id   AF-A0A3Z7EN43-F1
#
_cell.length_a   1.000
_cell.length_b   1.000
_cell.length_c   1.000
_cell.angle_alpha   90.00
_cell.angle_beta   90.00
_cell.angle_gamma   90.00
#
_symmetry.space_group_name_H-M   'P 1'
#
loop_
_entity.id
_entity.type
_entity.pdbx_description
1 polymer ?
#
loop_
_entity_poly.entity_id
_entity_poly.type
_entity_poly.pdbx_seq_one_letter_code
_entity_poly.pdbx_strand_id
1 'polypeptide(L)' 'MSVGNAEPKNPQAADYKIYARLDGGESLESIIATPPTTKYGKLTCENNIRQEYGFWKRWRKKNPKL' A
#
# COMPACT_ATOMS: atom_id res chain seq x y z
N MET A 1 -0.25 6.78 -6.85
CA MET A 1 0.31 5.43 -6.67
C MET A 1 1.81 5.58 -6.76
N SER A 2 2.54 4.81 -5.96
CA SER A 2 4.00 4.84 -5.88
C SER A 2 4.60 4.32 -7.18
N VAL A 3 5.81 4.79 -7.51
CA VAL A 3 6.64 4.17 -8.56
C VAL A 3 7.38 2.92 -8.05
N GLY A 4 7.19 2.55 -6.79
CA GLY A 4 7.78 1.36 -6.18
C GLY A 4 9.26 1.47 -5.83
N ASN A 5 9.84 2.65 -5.99
CA ASN A 5 11.26 2.92 -5.74
C ASN A 5 11.57 3.27 -4.27
N ALA A 6 10.55 3.60 -3.49
CA ALA A 6 10.69 3.99 -2.09
C ALA A 6 9.39 3.77 -1.31
N GLU A 7 9.50 3.75 0.02
CA GLU A 7 8.35 3.78 0.92
C GLU A 7 7.57 5.11 0.74
N PRO A 8 6.23 5.05 0.57
CA PRO A 8 5.40 6.24 0.54
C PRO A 8 5.51 7.03 1.84
N LYS A 9 5.54 8.37 1.75
CA LYS A 9 5.70 9.27 2.91
C LYS A 9 4.45 10.07 3.25
N ASN A 10 3.45 10.11 2.36
CA ASN A 10 2.26 10.94 2.55
C ASN A 10 1.12 10.13 3.22
N PRO A 11 0.76 10.43 4.48
CA PRO A 11 -0.26 9.65 5.21
C PRO A 11 -1.65 9.64 4.57
N GLN A 12 -1.97 10.67 3.77
CA GLN A 12 -3.26 10.78 3.11
C GLN A 12 -3.32 9.98 1.80
N ALA A 13 -2.18 9.58 1.25
CA ALA A 13 -2.11 8.85 0.00
C ALA A 13 -2.49 7.37 0.18
N ALA A 14 -3.08 6.78 -0.86
CA ALA A 14 -3.56 5.40 -0.80
C ALA A 14 -2.42 4.39 -0.63
N ASP A 15 -1.29 4.60 -1.32
CA ASP A 15 -0.09 3.78 -1.24
C ASP A 15 0.48 3.72 0.19
N TYR A 16 0.55 4.87 0.88
CA TYR A 16 0.93 4.90 2.30
C TYR A 16 0.00 4.07 3.17
N LYS A 17 -1.32 4.26 3.01
CA LYS A 17 -2.32 3.50 3.79
C LYS A 17 -2.21 2.00 3.52
N ILE A 18 -1.97 1.59 2.28
CA ILE A 18 -1.74 0.19 1.90
C ILE A 18 -0.50 -0.35 2.61
N TYR A 19 0.63 0.37 2.53
CA TYR A 19 1.88 -0.04 3.18
C TYR A 19 1.73 -0.17 4.70
N ALA A 20 1.06 0.80 5.34
CA ALA A 20 0.84 0.79 6.78
C ALA A 20 0.01 -0.44 7.23
N ARG A 21 -1.02 -0.81 6.48
CA ARG A 21 -1.85 -2.00 6.76
C ARG A 21 -1.07 -3.29 6.57
N LEU A 22 -0.30 -3.40 5.49
CA LEU A 22 0.57 -4.55 5.24
C LEU A 22 1.65 -4.70 6.32
N ASP A 23 2.26 -3.60 6.75
CA ASP A 23 3.20 -3.60 7.87
C ASP A 23 2.53 -3.99 9.19
N GLY A 24 1.24 -3.66 9.37
CA GLY A 24 0.42 -4.10 10.49
C GLY A 24 -0.02 -5.57 10.42
N GLY A 25 0.41 -6.32 9.40
CA GLY A 25 0.13 -7.74 9.24
C GLY A 25 -1.19 -8.06 8.51
N GLU A 26 -1.87 -7.07 7.94
CA GLU A 26 -3.06 -7.34 7.13
C GLU A 26 -2.71 -8.04 5.81
N SER A 27 -3.60 -8.92 5.36
CA SER A 27 -3.47 -9.60 4.07
C SER A 27 -3.86 -8.68 2.90
N LEU A 28 -3.37 -9.02 1.70
CA LEU A 28 -3.77 -8.33 0.47
C LEU A 28 -5.28 -8.40 0.26
N GLU A 29 -5.86 -9.57 0.51
CA GLU A 29 -7.28 -9.86 0.32
C GLU A 29 -8.15 -9.00 1.24
N SER A 30 -7.72 -8.80 2.50
CA SER A 30 -8.38 -7.90 3.45
C SER A 30 -8.40 -6.46 2.93
N ILE A 31 -7.27 -5.99 2.41
CA ILE A 31 -7.14 -4.62 1.87
C ILE A 31 -7.96 -4.43 0.60
N ILE A 32 -8.07 -5.46 -0.25
CA ILE A 32 -8.94 -5.44 -1.44
C ILE A 32 -10.42 -5.42 -1.04
N ALA A 33 -10.82 -6.19 -0.01
CA ALA A 33 -12.18 -6.20 0.49
C ALA A 33 -12.59 -4.87 1.15
N THR A 34 -11.61 -4.14 1.70
CA THR A 34 -11.82 -2.83 2.34
C THR A 34 -10.84 -1.77 1.79
N PRO A 35 -10.98 -1.36 0.51
CA PRO A 35 -9.99 -0.49 -0.13
C PRO A 35 -9.80 0.84 0.59
N PRO A 36 -8.55 1.30 0.79
CA PRO A 36 -8.34 2.65 1.30
C PRO A 36 -8.75 3.69 0.25
N THR A 37 -9.06 4.90 0.72
CA THR A 37 -9.33 6.05 -0.16
C THR A 37 -8.04 6.74 -0.56
N THR A 38 -8.02 7.21 -1.82
CA THR A 38 -7.04 8.16 -2.35
C THR A 38 -7.12 9.50 -1.61
N LYS A 39 -6.13 10.36 -1.82
CA LYS A 39 -6.11 11.73 -1.27
C LYS A 39 -7.30 12.60 -1.71
N TYR A 40 -8.04 12.18 -2.74
CA TYR A 40 -9.23 12.85 -3.24
C TYR A 40 -10.55 12.19 -2.76
N GLY A 41 -10.48 11.30 -1.77
CA GLY A 41 -11.67 10.64 -1.19
C GLY A 41 -12.25 9.50 -2.04
N LYS A 42 -11.69 9.21 -3.22
CA LYS A 42 -12.13 8.09 -4.07
C LYS A 42 -11.53 6.77 -3.59
N LEU A 43 -12.29 5.67 -3.66
CA LEU A 43 -11.78 4.32 -3.38
C LEU A 43 -10.63 3.96 -4.32
N THR A 44 -9.62 3.27 -3.80
CA THR A 44 -8.49 2.79 -4.59
C THR A 44 -8.90 1.52 -5.32
N CYS A 45 -8.70 1.48 -6.63
CA CYS A 45 -9.03 0.30 -7.44
C CYS A 45 -8.17 -0.91 -7.04
N GLU A 46 -8.73 -2.12 -7.14
CA GLU A 46 -8.05 -3.36 -6.82
C GLU A 46 -6.69 -3.52 -7.53
N ASN A 47 -6.63 -3.19 -8.83
CA ASN A 47 -5.40 -3.30 -9.61
C ASN A 47 -4.26 -2.45 -9.01
N ASN A 48 -4.59 -1.25 -8.53
CA ASN A 48 -3.62 -0.37 -7.88
C ASN A 48 -3.16 -0.96 -6.54
N ILE A 49 -4.07 -1.57 -5.77
CA ILE A 49 -3.72 -2.24 -4.50
C ILE A 49 -2.75 -3.40 -4.75
N ARG A 50 -3.05 -4.26 -5.74
CA ARG A 50 -2.18 -5.39 -6.13
C ARG A 50 -0.79 -4.91 -6.57
N GLN A 51 -0.74 -3.81 -7.33
CA GLN A 51 0.51 -3.20 -7.75
C GLN A 51 1.33 -2.70 -6.55
N GLU A 52 0.72 -1.94 -5.64
CA GLU A 52 1.40 -1.47 -4.43
C GLU A 52 1.87 -2.60 -3.53
N TYR A 53 1.08 -3.67 -3.39
CA TYR A 53 1.52 -4.85 -2.66
C TYR A 53 2.78 -5.48 -3.25
N GLY A 54 2.87 -5.53 -4.58
CA GLY A 54 4.09 -5.97 -5.28
C GLY A 54 5.28 -5.04 -5.06
N PHE A 55 5.06 -3.72 -4.96
CA PHE A 55 6.09 -2.76 -4.59
C PHE A 55 6.52 -2.91 -3.13
N TRP A 56 5.56 -3.05 -2.22
CA TRP A 56 5.78 -3.23 -0.79
C TRP A 56 6.62 -4.46 -0.51
N LYS A 57 6.25 -5.63 -1.08
CA LYS A 57 7.03 -6.87 -0.91
C LYS A 57 8.48 -6.72 -1.37
N ARG A 58 8.69 -6.10 -2.55
CA ARG A 58 10.04 -5.86 -3.08
C ARG A 58 10.85 -4.89 -2.21
N TRP A 59 10.21 -3.83 -1.71
CA TRP A 59 10.83 -2.84 -0.86
C TRP A 59 11.19 -3.42 0.51
N ARG A 60 10.26 -4.10 1.19
CA ARG A 60 10.46 -4.71 2.51
C ARG A 60 11.48 -5.83 2.51
N LYS A 61 11.61 -6.57 1.41
CA LYS A 61 12.71 -7.54 1.24
C LYS A 61 14.09 -6.88 1.34
N LYS A 62 14.24 -5.64 0.85
CA LYS A 62 15.50 -4.87 0.90
C LYS A 62 15.61 -4.00 2.16
N ASN A 63 14.48 -3.57 2.71
CA ASN A 63 14.36 -2.66 3.84
C ASN A 63 13.38 -3.24 4.87
N PRO A 64 13.78 -4.29 5.61
CA PRO A 64 12.93 -4.89 6.63
C PRO A 64 12.62 -3.86 7.72
N LYS A 65 11.39 -3.89 8.25
CA LYS A 65 11.07 -3.19 9.49
C LYS A 65 11.49 -4.10 10.64
N LEU A 66 12.24 -3.52 11.59
CA LEU A 66 12.64 -4.15 12.85
C LEU A 66 11.43 -4.37 13.74
#